data_AF-A0A349ZRM0-F1
#
_entry.id   AF-A0A349ZRM0-F1
#
_cell.length_a   1.000
_cell.length_b   1.000
_cell.length_c   1.000
_cell.angle_alpha   90.00
_cell.angle_beta   90.00
_cell.angle_gamma   90.00
#
_symmetry.space_group_name_H-M   'P 1'
#
loop_
_entity.id
_entity.type
_entity.pdbx_description
1 polymer ?
#
loop_
_entity_poly.entity_id
_entity_poly.type
_entity_poly.pdbx_seq_one_letter_code
_entity_poly.pdbx_strand_id
1 'polypeptide(L)'
;MSLKGVTIGKSGVVRPDITDSKPVIMSIKAGQEQRMIEQKELLSIRYYAKGKPFTGSDSGIRYRIAKISVEGEEEGKKEELFLVSVWPEPYCYEKADRKSMIERTFPYGKESFESLADYLNETGDLIRRDI
;
A
#
# COMPACT_ATOMS: atom_id res chain seq x y z
N MET A 1 -69.02 10.37 -26.71
CA MET A 1 -68.66 10.90 -28.04
C MET A 1 -68.12 12.31 -27.81
N SER A 2 -66.92 12.76 -28.18
CA SER A 2 -65.96 12.35 -29.20
C SER A 2 -64.54 12.83 -28.82
N LEU A 3 -63.54 12.20 -29.43
CA LEU A 3 -62.10 12.31 -29.26
C LEU A 3 -61.52 13.70 -29.60
N LYS A 4 -60.54 14.18 -28.81
CA LYS A 4 -59.33 14.95 -29.22
C LYS A 4 -58.28 14.75 -28.12
N GLY A 5 -56.99 14.54 -28.35
CA GLY A 5 -56.21 14.53 -29.56
C GLY A 5 -54.83 13.90 -29.28
N VAL A 6 -54.16 13.55 -30.37
CA VAL A 6 -52.79 13.04 -30.48
C VAL A 6 -51.79 14.15 -30.15
N THR A 7 -50.71 13.88 -29.39
CA THR A 7 -49.37 14.44 -29.67
C THR A 7 -48.25 13.54 -29.12
N ILE A 8 -47.55 12.94 -30.07
CA ILE A 8 -46.21 12.33 -30.14
C ILE A 8 -45.12 13.03 -29.31
N GLY A 9 -44.23 12.26 -28.66
CA GLY A 9 -43.07 12.83 -27.97
C GLY A 9 -42.03 11.84 -27.44
N LYS A 10 -41.26 11.25 -28.35
CA LYS A 10 -39.81 10.91 -28.25
C LYS A 10 -39.29 10.01 -27.10
N SER A 11 -38.82 8.84 -27.53
CA SER A 11 -37.45 8.32 -27.38
C SER A 11 -36.82 8.32 -25.99
N GLY A 12 -36.60 7.11 -25.46
CA GLY A 12 -35.65 6.90 -24.36
C GLY A 12 -35.63 5.43 -23.92
N VAL A 13 -34.66 4.68 -24.42
CA VAL A 13 -34.39 3.29 -24.03
C VAL A 13 -34.08 3.24 -22.53
N VAL A 14 -34.90 2.52 -21.77
CA VAL A 14 -34.69 2.28 -20.34
C VAL A 14 -33.58 1.24 -20.18
N ARG A 15 -32.45 1.64 -19.59
CA ARG A 15 -31.49 0.72 -18.99
C ARG A 15 -31.61 0.83 -17.46
N PRO A 16 -31.80 -0.26 -16.71
CA PRO A 16 -31.73 -0.22 -15.26
C PRO A 16 -30.27 -0.31 -14.82
N ASP A 17 -29.67 0.82 -14.43
CA ASP A 17 -28.35 0.83 -13.81
C ASP A 17 -28.51 0.66 -12.30
N ILE A 18 -28.19 -0.54 -11.84
CA ILE A 18 -28.10 -0.91 -10.42
C ILE A 18 -26.92 -0.13 -9.86
N THR A 19 -27.20 0.93 -9.10
CA THR A 19 -26.20 1.68 -8.35
C THR A 19 -25.69 0.81 -7.21
N ASP A 20 -24.60 0.09 -7.45
CA ASP A 20 -23.77 -0.48 -6.41
C ASP A 20 -23.06 0.67 -5.68
N SER A 21 -23.55 0.94 -4.48
CA SER A 21 -22.96 1.88 -3.54
C SER A 21 -21.51 1.51 -3.25
N LYS A 22 -20.57 2.38 -3.64
CA LYS A 22 -19.29 2.55 -2.96
C LYS A 22 -19.19 3.99 -2.44
N PRO A 23 -19.06 4.20 -1.12
CA PRO A 23 -19.07 5.54 -0.56
C PRO A 23 -17.70 6.23 -0.63
N VAL A 24 -17.78 7.52 -0.95
CA VAL A 24 -16.92 8.62 -0.43
C VAL A 24 -15.45 8.59 -0.85
N ILE A 25 -15.13 9.30 -1.93
CA ILE A 25 -13.81 9.92 -2.10
C ILE A 25 -13.96 11.39 -1.71
N MET A 26 -13.52 11.72 -0.49
CA MET A 26 -13.35 13.10 -0.05
C MET A 26 -12.20 13.77 -0.80
N SER A 27 -12.50 14.92 -1.41
CA SER A 27 -11.70 16.14 -1.47
C SER A 27 -10.17 16.07 -1.59
N ILE A 28 -9.69 16.23 -2.82
CA ILE A 28 -8.68 17.20 -3.29
C ILE A 28 -7.65 17.71 -2.26
N LYS A 29 -6.40 17.23 -2.37
CA LYS A 29 -5.18 18.05 -2.16
C LYS A 29 -4.31 17.93 -3.42
N ALA A 30 -3.90 19.08 -3.94
CA ALA A 30 -3.27 19.25 -5.23
C ALA A 30 -1.83 18.67 -5.30
N GLY A 31 -1.49 18.04 -6.43
CA GLY A 31 -0.13 18.08 -6.99
C GLY A 31 0.93 17.10 -6.46
N GLN A 32 0.56 15.95 -5.92
CA GLN A 32 1.51 14.84 -5.73
C GLN A 32 0.94 13.64 -6.48
N GLU A 33 1.52 13.32 -7.64
CA GLU A 33 1.24 12.07 -8.33
C GLU A 33 1.63 10.95 -7.36
N GLN A 34 0.65 10.21 -6.85
CA GLN A 34 0.88 9.09 -5.94
C GLN A 34 1.72 8.07 -6.67
N ARG A 35 3.05 8.12 -6.47
CA ARG A 35 3.93 7.05 -6.91
C ARG A 35 3.67 5.86 -6.01
N MET A 36 3.12 4.82 -6.60
CA MET A 36 3.01 3.51 -6.00
C MET A 36 4.37 2.85 -6.12
N ILE A 37 4.97 2.48 -4.98
CA ILE A 37 6.16 1.63 -4.94
C ILE A 37 5.78 0.30 -5.57
N GLU A 38 6.49 -0.07 -6.63
CA GLU A 38 6.30 -1.37 -7.28
C GLU A 38 7.30 -2.42 -6.77
N GLN A 39 6.95 -3.71 -6.87
CA GLN A 39 7.87 -4.80 -6.55
C GLN A 39 9.23 -4.68 -7.26
N LYS A 40 9.26 -4.16 -8.50
CA LYS A 40 10.49 -3.99 -9.29
C LYS A 40 11.46 -2.98 -8.68
N GLU A 41 10.97 -2.09 -7.82
CA GLU A 41 11.78 -1.08 -7.12
C GLU A 41 12.43 -1.66 -5.86
N LEU A 42 11.95 -2.82 -5.39
CA LEU A 42 12.56 -3.55 -4.29
C LEU A 42 13.77 -4.34 -4.78
N LEU A 43 14.81 -4.42 -3.95
CA LEU A 43 16.01 -5.18 -4.28
C LEU A 43 15.73 -6.68 -4.37
N SER A 44 16.39 -7.39 -5.30
CA SER A 44 16.16 -8.83 -5.46
C SER A 44 16.39 -9.63 -4.19
N ILE A 45 15.74 -10.79 -4.06
CA ILE A 45 15.93 -11.72 -2.92
C ILE A 45 17.41 -12.05 -2.63
N ARG A 46 18.27 -12.10 -3.66
CA ARG A 46 19.73 -12.35 -3.51
C ARG A 46 20.44 -11.24 -2.74
N TYR A 47 19.93 -10.01 -2.76
CA TYR A 47 20.48 -8.92 -1.96
C TYR A 47 20.28 -9.19 -0.47
N TYR A 48 19.07 -9.54 -0.06
CA TYR A 48 18.73 -9.84 1.33
C TYR A 48 19.38 -11.11 1.85
N ALA A 49 19.66 -12.08 0.98
CA ALA A 49 20.48 -13.25 1.32
C ALA A 49 21.90 -12.87 1.81
N LYS A 50 22.42 -11.69 1.46
CA LYS A 50 23.71 -11.18 1.95
C LYS A 50 23.63 -10.59 3.37
N GLY A 51 22.46 -10.59 4.00
CA GLY A 51 22.24 -10.06 5.35
C GLY A 51 22.27 -8.53 5.45
N LYS A 52 22.26 -7.81 4.33
CA LYS A 52 22.27 -6.35 4.33
C LYS A 52 20.83 -5.81 4.36
N PRO A 53 20.50 -4.86 5.26
CA PRO A 53 19.23 -4.16 5.17
C PRO A 53 19.20 -3.28 3.92
N PHE A 54 18.02 -3.17 3.32
CA PHE A 54 17.71 -2.19 2.29
C PHE A 54 17.00 -1.01 2.94
N THR A 55 17.33 0.21 2.54
CA THR A 55 16.63 1.42 2.95
C THR A 55 16.22 2.19 1.71
N GLY A 56 14.95 2.57 1.63
CA GLY A 56 14.43 3.41 0.57
C GLY A 56 13.64 4.58 1.14
N SER A 57 13.28 5.50 0.25
CA SER A 57 12.46 6.66 0.55
C SER A 57 11.45 6.84 -0.57
N ASP A 58 10.23 7.19 -0.22
CA ASP A 58 9.21 7.53 -1.20
C ASP A 58 8.36 8.68 -0.67
N SER A 59 8.44 9.82 -1.35
CA SER A 59 7.58 11.01 -1.19
C SER A 59 7.02 11.22 0.23
N GLY A 60 7.88 11.59 1.18
CA GLY A 60 7.49 11.89 2.57
C GLY A 60 7.61 10.74 3.56
N ILE A 61 7.87 9.52 3.11
CA ILE A 61 8.18 8.38 3.99
C ILE A 61 9.55 7.78 3.71
N ARG A 62 10.09 7.12 4.75
CA ARG A 62 11.27 6.27 4.67
C ARG A 62 10.89 4.87 5.07
N TYR A 63 11.52 3.91 4.42
CA TYR A 63 11.30 2.51 4.73
C TYR A 63 12.61 1.74 4.77
N ARG A 64 12.61 0.65 5.54
CA ARG A 64 13.72 -0.27 5.71
C ARG A 64 13.21 -1.68 5.61
N ILE A 65 13.86 -2.50 4.79
CA ILE A 65 13.58 -3.93 4.67
C ILE A 65 14.83 -4.69 5.12
N ALA A 66 14.71 -5.48 6.18
CA ALA A 66 15.79 -6.30 6.70
C ALA A 66 15.38 -7.78 6.70
N LYS A 67 16.36 -8.67 6.52
CA LYS A 67 16.16 -10.10 6.78
C LYS A 67 16.44 -10.36 8.26
N ILE A 68 15.50 -10.99 8.95
CA ILE A 68 15.65 -11.43 10.34
C ILE A 68 15.48 -12.95 10.42
N SER A 69 16.16 -13.57 11.39
CA SER A 69 15.93 -14.96 11.74
C SER A 69 15.29 -15.00 13.13
N VAL A 70 14.10 -15.57 13.23
CA VAL A 70 13.38 -15.75 14.49
C VAL A 70 13.41 -17.22 14.90
N GLU A 71 13.34 -17.49 16.18
CA GLU A 71 13.15 -18.86 16.67
C GLU A 71 11.73 -19.31 16.28
N GLY A 72 11.65 -20.41 15.55
CA GLY A 72 10.39 -21.00 15.12
C GLY A 72 9.67 -21.68 16.28
N GLU A 73 8.44 -22.13 16.02
CA GLU A 73 7.61 -22.82 17.01
C GLU A 73 8.23 -24.14 17.51
N GLU A 74 9.10 -24.76 16.71
CA GLU A 74 9.90 -25.91 17.11
C GLU A 74 11.29 -25.51 17.61
N GLU A 75 11.65 -26.04 18.78
CA GLU A 75 12.93 -25.81 19.45
C GLU A 75 14.10 -26.14 18.50
N GLY A 76 14.87 -25.11 18.14
CA GLY A 76 16.04 -25.24 17.25
C GLY A 76 15.80 -24.97 15.76
N LYS A 77 14.55 -24.75 15.31
CA LYS A 77 14.29 -24.24 13.96
C LYS A 77 14.39 -22.73 13.93
N LYS A 78 15.11 -22.19 12.94
CA LYS A 78 15.18 -20.75 12.68
C LYS A 78 14.34 -20.44 11.45
N GLU A 79 13.34 -19.59 11.61
CA GLU A 79 12.53 -19.10 10.50
C GLU A 79 13.08 -17.78 10.00
N GLU A 80 13.16 -17.65 8.67
CA GLU A 80 13.64 -16.44 8.03
C GLU A 80 12.45 -15.57 7.63
N LEU A 81 12.47 -14.31 8.04
CA LEU A 81 11.41 -13.34 7.76
C LEU A 81 12.01 -12.04 7.21
N PHE A 82 11.20 -11.30 6.44
CA PHE A 82 11.45 -9.90 6.16
C PHE A 82 10.83 -9.05 7.27
N LEU A 83 11.61 -8.13 7.84
CA LEU A 83 11.13 -7.06 8.71
C LEU A 83 11.10 -5.78 7.89
N VAL A 84 9.90 -5.24 7.69
CA VAL A 84 9.68 -3.93 7.05
C VAL A 84 9.39 -2.91 8.12
N SER A 85 10.15 -1.83 8.15
CA SER A 85 9.92 -0.68 9.02
C SER A 85 9.62 0.53 8.15
N VAL A 86 8.56 1.28 8.43
CA VAL A 86 8.17 2.51 7.71
C VAL A 86 8.00 3.64 8.71
N TRP A 87 8.50 4.83 8.40
CA TRP A 87 8.40 6.01 9.26
C TRP A 87 8.38 7.30 8.45
N PRO A 88 7.84 8.40 9.00
CA PRO A 88 7.83 9.70 8.34
C PRO A 88 9.24 10.29 8.18
N GLU A 89 9.45 11.04 7.09
CA GLU A 89 10.61 11.94 6.97
C GLU A 89 10.64 13.00 8.08
N PRO A 90 11.81 13.59 8.41
CA PRO A 90 13.10 13.53 7.70
C PRO A 90 14.16 12.61 8.33
N TYR A 91 13.85 11.94 9.44
CA TYR A 91 14.86 11.26 10.24
C TYR A 91 15.36 9.96 9.61
N CYS A 92 16.65 9.64 9.77
CA CYS A 92 17.19 8.32 9.43
C CYS A 92 16.73 7.27 10.45
N TYR A 93 16.80 5.98 10.11
CA TYR A 93 16.33 4.88 10.97
C TYR A 93 16.86 4.96 12.42
N GLU A 94 18.11 5.39 12.62
CA GLU A 94 18.74 5.53 13.93
C GLU A 94 18.21 6.70 14.77
N LYS A 95 17.67 7.73 14.12
CA LYS A 95 17.13 8.95 14.75
C LYS A 95 15.61 9.00 14.73
N ALA A 96 14.96 8.13 13.96
CA ALA A 96 13.52 8.04 13.87
C ALA A 96 12.95 7.56 15.19
N ASP A 97 11.88 8.21 15.64
CA ASP A 97 11.21 7.80 16.87
C ASP A 97 10.54 6.45 16.67
N ARG A 98 10.88 5.48 17.52
CA ARG A 98 10.38 4.10 17.45
C ARG A 98 8.86 4.00 17.58
N LYS A 99 8.19 5.01 18.16
CA LYS A 99 6.72 5.06 18.30
C LYS A 99 6.04 5.50 17.01
N SER A 100 6.71 6.31 16.20
CA SER A 100 6.23 6.73 14.86
C SER A 100 6.54 5.71 13.77
N MET A 101 7.36 4.71 14.08
CA MET A 101 7.77 3.66 13.18
C MET A 101 6.76 2.52 13.22
N ILE A 102 6.27 2.14 12.05
CA ILE A 102 5.37 1.01 11.89
C ILE A 102 6.21 -0.14 11.33
N GLU A 103 6.26 -1.24 12.07
CA GLU A 103 7.03 -2.42 11.67
C GLU A 103 6.09 -3.62 11.43
N ARG A 104 6.37 -4.38 10.38
CA ARG A 104 5.64 -5.61 10.07
C ARG A 104 6.58 -6.67 9.52
N THR A 105 6.32 -7.92 9.89
CA THR A 105 7.06 -9.07 9.40
C THR A 105 6.31 -9.76 8.26
N PHE A 106 7.07 -10.31 7.32
CA PHE A 106 6.57 -11.10 6.19
C PHE A 106 7.43 -12.37 6.04
N PRO A 107 6.86 -13.47 5.53
CA PRO A 107 7.65 -14.65 5.17
C PRO A 107 8.81 -14.29 4.24
N TYR A 108 9.97 -14.91 4.40
CA TYR A 108 11.07 -14.71 3.46
C TYR A 108 10.82 -15.50 2.18
N GLY A 109 10.43 -14.82 1.10
CA GLY A 109 10.18 -15.45 -0.19
C GLY A 109 10.10 -14.45 -1.35
N LYS A 110 10.16 -14.94 -2.59
CA LYS A 110 9.94 -14.09 -3.78
C LYS A 110 8.49 -13.65 -3.93
N GLU A 111 7.57 -14.48 -3.45
CA GLU A 111 6.13 -14.22 -3.48
C GLU A 111 5.73 -13.09 -2.53
N SER A 112 6.53 -12.87 -1.49
CA SER A 112 6.27 -11.84 -0.49
C SER A 112 6.50 -10.43 -1.02
N PHE A 113 7.21 -10.25 -2.12
CA PHE A 113 7.57 -8.92 -2.64
C PHE A 113 6.39 -8.07 -3.07
N GLU A 114 5.34 -8.70 -3.61
CA GLU A 114 4.10 -8.01 -3.94
C GLU A 114 3.46 -7.45 -2.67
N SER A 115 3.31 -8.30 -1.63
CA SER A 115 2.81 -7.89 -0.32
C SER A 115 3.69 -6.86 0.39
N LEU A 116 5.01 -6.91 0.20
CA LEU A 116 5.93 -5.88 0.72
C LEU A 116 5.63 -4.53 0.07
N ALA A 117 5.48 -4.49 -1.26
CA ALA A 117 5.18 -3.27 -2.00
C ALA A 117 3.81 -2.69 -1.62
N ASP A 118 2.77 -3.52 -1.58
CA ASP A 118 1.42 -3.12 -1.14
C ASP A 118 1.47 -2.52 0.27
N TYR A 119 2.14 -3.20 1.20
CA TYR A 119 2.27 -2.72 2.58
C TYR A 119 3.00 -1.38 2.69
N LEU A 120 4.06 -1.17 1.89
CA LEU A 120 4.77 0.11 1.86
C LEU A 120 3.87 1.24 1.36
N ASN A 121 3.07 0.98 0.33
CA ASN A 121 2.11 1.96 -0.21
C ASN A 121 1.00 2.26 0.80
N GLU A 122 0.35 1.24 1.36
CA GLU A 122 -0.70 1.39 2.36
C GLU A 122 -0.20 2.16 3.59
N THR A 123 0.94 1.75 4.14
CA THR A 123 1.53 2.38 5.32
C THR A 123 2.01 3.79 5.01
N GLY A 124 2.58 4.00 3.82
CA GLY A 124 2.98 5.31 3.35
C GLY A 124 1.82 6.28 3.24
N ASP A 125 0.69 5.82 2.72
CA ASP A 125 -0.53 6.62 2.61
C ASP A 125 -1.14 6.94 3.97
N LEU A 126 -1.09 6.01 4.92
CA LEU A 126 -1.51 6.28 6.30
C LEU A 126 -0.64 7.39 6.91
N ILE A 127 0.68 7.24 6.84
CA ILE A 127 1.61 8.23 7.40
C ILE A 127 1.42 9.60 6.72
N ARG A 128 1.25 9.65 5.40
CA ARG A 128 1.03 10.91 4.65
C ARG A 128 -0.28 11.60 5.00
N ARG A 129 -1.29 10.89 5.50
CA ARG A 129 -2.56 11.49 5.94
C ARG A 129 -2.42 12.23 7.27
N ASP A 130 -1.46 11.81 8.10
CA ASP A 130 -1.21 12.37 9.43
C ASP A 130 -0.16 13.50 9.45
N ILE A 131 0.44 13.85 8.29
CA ILE A 131 1.42 14.95 8.12
C ILE A 131 0.77 16.15 7.42
#